data_AF-A0A074X9I2-F1
#
_entry.id   AF-A0A074X9I2-F1
#
_cell.length_a   1.000
_cell.length_b   1.000
_cell.length_c   1.000
_cell.angle_alpha   90.00
_cell.angle_beta   90.00
_cell.angle_gamma   90.00
#
_symmetry.space_group_name_H-M   'P 1'
#
loop_
_entity.id
_entity.type
_entity.pdbx_description
1 polymer ?
#
loop_
_entity_poly.entity_id
_entity_poly.type
_entity_poly.pdbx_seq_one_letter_code
_entity_poly.pdbx_strand_id
1 'polypeptide(L)'
;SKPSIVLVPGAWHVPAHFSQVIEKLEDQGYVCVGVNLPTNTRNPLVDGRLLGIEDDVAAIRAAVISQLDAGNDVVVVTHSYSSVPGTAALTGLNLQARKIAGNTNRVVGVVIISGFILPP
;
A
#
# COMPACT_ATOMS: atom_id res chain seq x y z
N SER A 1 -2.37 19.82 2.23
CA SER A 1 -2.88 18.88 3.25
C SER A 1 -1.80 17.86 3.56
N LYS A 2 -1.90 17.13 4.69
CA LYS A 2 -1.02 15.97 4.95
C LYS A 2 -1.40 14.83 4.01
N PRO A 3 -0.45 14.06 3.46
CA PRO A 3 -0.78 12.86 2.71
C PRO A 3 -1.39 11.81 3.63
N SER A 4 -2.25 10.95 3.08
CA SER A 4 -2.62 9.70 3.74
C SER A 4 -1.44 8.72 3.70
N ILE A 5 -1.41 7.79 4.65
CA ILE A 5 -0.36 6.79 4.77
C ILE A 5 -0.98 5.40 4.62
N VAL A 6 -0.59 4.68 3.57
CA VAL A 6 -0.99 3.29 3.36
C VAL A 6 0.13 2.39 3.87
N LEU A 7 -0.14 1.63 4.94
CA LEU A 7 0.83 0.74 5.58
C LEU A 7 0.57 -0.71 5.15
N VAL A 8 1.57 -1.33 4.53
CA VAL A 8 1.49 -2.68 3.95
C VAL A 8 2.42 -3.62 4.72
N PRO A 9 1.88 -4.62 5.44
CA PRO A 9 2.68 -5.55 6.25
C PRO A 9 3.51 -6.49 5.37
N GLY A 10 4.48 -7.18 5.97
CA GLY A 10 5.26 -8.23 5.29
C GLY A 10 4.55 -9.58 5.30
N ALA A 11 5.25 -10.62 4.85
CA ALA A 11 4.77 -12.00 4.93
C ALA A 11 4.45 -12.38 6.38
N TRP A 12 3.39 -13.16 6.58
CA TRP A 12 2.91 -13.63 7.88
C TRP A 12 2.47 -12.54 8.87
N HIS A 13 2.24 -11.31 8.39
CA HIS A 13 1.77 -10.19 9.21
C HIS A 13 0.37 -9.74 8.79
N VAL A 14 -0.30 -9.00 9.68
CA VAL A 14 -1.60 -8.34 9.46
C VAL A 14 -1.50 -6.86 9.87
N PRO A 15 -2.42 -5.98 9.43
CA PRO A 15 -2.44 -4.56 9.78
C PRO A 15 -2.28 -4.26 11.28
N ALA A 16 -2.81 -5.12 12.15
CA ALA A 16 -2.70 -4.95 13.61
C ALA A 16 -1.24 -4.89 14.11
N HIS A 17 -0.26 -5.44 13.38
CA HIS A 17 1.16 -5.33 13.73
C HIS A 17 1.70 -3.90 13.57
N PHE A 18 1.00 -3.03 12.82
CA PHE A 18 1.30 -1.61 12.73
C PHE A 18 0.48 -0.75 13.70
N SER A 19 -0.38 -1.32 14.54
CA SER A 19 -1.32 -0.57 15.40
C SER A 19 -0.65 0.57 16.18
N GLN A 20 0.47 0.30 16.86
CA GLN A 20 1.21 1.32 17.62
C GLN A 20 1.78 2.45 16.74
N VAL A 21 2.15 2.14 15.49
CA VAL A 21 2.64 3.14 14.53
C VAL A 21 1.48 3.96 13.98
N ILE A 22 0.36 3.29 13.65
CA ILE A 22 -0.87 3.92 13.17
C ILE A 22 -1.40 4.90 14.21
N GLU A 23 -1.54 4.48 15.47
CA GLU A 23 -2.01 5.31 16.58
C GLU A 23 -1.16 6.59 16.71
N LYS A 24 0.17 6.45 16.71
CA LYS A 24 1.08 7.60 16.80
C LYS A 24 1.01 8.54 15.60
N LEU A 25 0.72 8.03 14.41
CA LEU A 25 0.57 8.85 13.21
C LEU A 25 -0.80 9.55 13.19
N GLU A 26 -1.85 8.87 13.62
CA GLU A 26 -3.20 9.41 13.76
C GLU A 26 -3.27 10.51 14.83
N ASP A 27 -2.55 10.36 15.95
CA ASP A 27 -2.34 11.42 16.96
C ASP A 27 -1.72 12.70 16.36
N GLN A 28 -0.95 12.55 15.28
CA GLN A 28 -0.35 13.67 14.54
C GLN A 28 -1.26 14.16 13.40
N GLY A 29 -2.47 13.64 13.26
CA GLY A 29 -3.46 14.06 12.26
C GLY A 29 -3.22 13.49 10.86
N TYR A 30 -2.51 12.37 10.74
CA TYR A 30 -2.45 11.62 9.47
C TYR A 30 -3.64 10.65 9.35
N VAL A 31 -4.16 10.49 8.13
CA VAL A 31 -5.07 9.38 7.81
C VAL A 31 -4.21 8.14 7.52
N CYS A 32 -4.42 7.06 8.27
CA CYS A 32 -3.66 5.82 8.10
C CYS A 32 -4.57 4.69 7.60
N VAL A 33 -4.06 3.88 6.68
CA VAL A 33 -4.78 2.73 6.11
C VAL A 33 -3.88 1.51 6.17
N GLY A 34 -4.24 0.52 6.99
CA GLY A 34 -3.55 -0.77 7.02
C GLY A 34 -4.11 -1.73 5.98
N VAL A 35 -3.24 -2.35 5.18
CA VAL A 35 -3.65 -3.29 4.11
C VAL A 35 -3.59 -4.74 4.61
N ASN A 36 -4.69 -5.48 4.47
CA ASN A 36 -4.66 -6.93 4.58
C ASN A 36 -4.18 -7.51 3.25
N LEU A 37 -3.07 -8.26 3.28
CA LEU A 37 -2.58 -8.99 2.12
C LEU A 37 -3.36 -10.30 1.96
N PRO A 38 -4.09 -10.52 0.84
CA PRO A 38 -4.81 -11.76 0.59
C PRO A 38 -3.96 -13.02 0.80
N THR A 39 -2.67 -13.00 0.43
CA THR A 39 -1.79 -14.18 0.56
C THR A 39 -1.41 -14.49 2.01
N ASN A 40 -1.54 -13.54 2.95
CA ASN A 40 -1.34 -13.75 4.38
C ASN A 40 -2.57 -14.43 5.01
N THR A 41 -2.88 -15.63 4.53
CA THR A 41 -4.02 -16.42 4.93
C THR A 41 -3.61 -17.84 5.30
N ARG A 42 -4.41 -18.50 6.13
CA ARG A 42 -4.30 -19.94 6.39
C ARG A 42 -4.90 -20.78 5.25
N ASN A 43 -5.77 -20.18 4.45
CA ASN A 43 -6.51 -20.85 3.37
C ASN A 43 -6.21 -20.15 2.04
N PRO A 44 -5.09 -20.47 1.36
CA PRO A 44 -4.67 -19.78 0.14
C PRO A 44 -5.42 -20.25 -1.12
N LEU A 45 -6.27 -21.28 -1.04
CA LEU A 45 -7.08 -21.74 -2.17
C LEU A 45 -8.41 -20.98 -2.19
N VAL A 46 -8.61 -20.13 -3.18
CA VAL A 46 -9.84 -19.34 -3.39
C VAL A 46 -10.33 -19.58 -4.82
N ASP A 47 -11.61 -19.90 -4.98
CA ASP A 47 -12.24 -20.15 -6.29
C ASP A 47 -11.47 -21.12 -7.18
N GLY A 48 -10.86 -22.15 -6.58
CA GLY A 48 -10.13 -23.19 -7.31
C GLY A 48 -8.71 -22.82 -7.73
N ARG A 49 -8.16 -21.66 -7.32
CA ARG A 49 -6.75 -21.29 -7.54
C ARG A 49 -6.04 -20.88 -6.25
N LEU A 50 -4.71 -21.01 -6.26
CA LEU A 50 -3.89 -20.47 -5.19
C LEU A 50 -3.78 -18.95 -5.35
N LEU A 51 -3.87 -18.23 -4.23
CA LEU A 51 -3.58 -16.81 -4.17
C LEU A 51 -2.10 -16.56 -4.46
N GLY A 52 -1.81 -15.47 -5.16
CA GLY A 52 -0.48 -15.10 -5.62
C GLY A 52 -0.15 -13.63 -5.35
N ILE A 53 1.04 -13.23 -5.78
CA ILE A 53 1.56 -11.86 -5.59
C ILE A 53 0.64 -10.82 -6.25
N GLU A 54 -0.03 -11.18 -7.34
CA GLU A 54 -0.99 -10.35 -8.05
C GLU A 54 -2.21 -9.98 -7.21
N ASP A 55 -2.64 -10.86 -6.30
CA ASP A 55 -3.75 -10.58 -5.38
C ASP A 55 -3.34 -9.53 -4.35
N ASP A 56 -2.11 -9.62 -3.85
CA ASP A 56 -1.53 -8.62 -2.96
C ASP A 56 -1.33 -7.28 -3.67
N VAL A 57 -0.84 -7.30 -4.91
CA VAL A 57 -0.75 -6.09 -5.76
C VAL A 57 -2.12 -5.43 -5.90
N ALA A 58 -3.17 -6.20 -6.18
CA ALA A 58 -4.52 -5.67 -6.33
C ALA A 58 -5.06 -5.06 -5.03
N ALA A 59 -4.86 -5.75 -3.89
CA ALA A 59 -5.29 -5.26 -2.57
C ALA A 59 -4.58 -3.95 -2.18
N ILE A 60 -3.26 -3.88 -2.39
CA ILE A 60 -2.48 -2.66 -2.12
C ILE A 60 -2.93 -1.52 -3.04
N ARG A 61 -3.08 -1.81 -4.34
CA ARG A 61 -3.50 -0.80 -5.32
C ARG A 61 -4.90 -0.26 -4.99
N ALA A 62 -5.83 -1.11 -4.59
CA ALA A 62 -7.18 -0.69 -4.20
C ALA A 62 -7.14 0.27 -3.00
N ALA A 63 -6.33 -0.01 -1.98
CA ALA A 63 -6.18 0.88 -0.83
C ALA A 63 -5.57 2.24 -1.22
N VAL A 64 -4.55 2.24 -2.08
CA VAL A 64 -3.93 3.48 -2.58
C VAL A 64 -4.90 4.29 -3.44
N ILE A 65 -5.60 3.66 -4.38
CA ILE A 65 -6.59 4.32 -5.25
C ILE A 65 -7.72 4.91 -4.41
N SER A 66 -8.23 4.18 -3.42
CA SER A 66 -9.27 4.69 -2.52
C SER A 66 -8.88 6.01 -1.85
N GLN A 67 -7.62 6.16 -1.43
CA GLN A 67 -7.13 7.40 -0.85
C GLN A 67 -6.94 8.52 -1.89
N LEU A 68 -6.45 8.19 -3.07
CA LEU A 68 -6.34 9.14 -4.19
C LEU A 68 -7.72 9.64 -4.63
N ASP A 69 -8.73 8.78 -4.69
CA ASP A 69 -10.09 9.13 -5.08
C ASP A 69 -10.79 9.98 -4.00
N ALA A 70 -10.40 9.80 -2.73
CA ALA A 70 -10.79 10.68 -1.63
C ALA A 70 -10.10 12.06 -1.67
N GLY A 71 -9.27 12.33 -2.68
CA GLY A 71 -8.60 13.61 -2.88
C GLY A 71 -7.23 13.72 -2.20
N ASN A 72 -6.75 12.67 -1.52
CA ASN A 72 -5.50 12.72 -0.77
C ASN A 72 -4.29 12.46 -1.66
N ASP A 73 -3.17 13.12 -1.36
CA ASP A 73 -1.85 12.55 -1.70
C ASP A 73 -1.59 11.32 -0.84
N VAL A 74 -0.75 10.39 -1.31
CA VAL A 74 -0.49 9.12 -0.63
C VAL A 74 1.00 8.88 -0.42
N VAL A 75 1.39 8.50 0.79
CA VAL A 75 2.67 7.83 1.08
C VAL A 75 2.38 6.35 1.30
N VAL A 76 3.17 5.48 0.68
CA VAL A 76 3.06 4.03 0.89
C VAL A 76 4.24 3.54 1.72
N VAL A 77 3.95 2.87 2.83
CA VAL A 77 4.94 2.24 3.70
C VAL A 77 4.86 0.74 3.49
N THR A 78 5.95 0.13 3.04
CA THR A 78 6.07 -1.32 2.85
C THR A 78 7.07 -1.89 3.85
N HIS A 79 6.83 -3.13 4.29
CA HIS A 79 7.71 -3.87 5.18
C HIS A 79 8.07 -5.23 4.59
N SER A 80 9.37 -5.52 4.52
CA SER A 80 9.89 -6.82 4.07
C SER A 80 9.29 -7.24 2.72
N TYR A 81 8.65 -8.41 2.65
CA TYR A 81 7.96 -8.96 1.47
C TYR A 81 7.17 -7.93 0.67
N SER A 82 6.40 -7.06 1.32
CA SER A 82 5.49 -6.16 0.61
C SER A 82 6.18 -5.08 -0.19
N SER A 83 7.50 -4.91 -0.09
CA SER A 83 8.21 -4.00 -1.01
C SER A 83 8.10 -4.45 -2.46
N VAL A 84 7.94 -5.76 -2.72
CA VAL A 84 7.78 -6.31 -4.07
C VAL A 84 6.37 -6.04 -4.64
N PRO A 85 5.26 -6.59 -4.10
CA PRO A 85 3.92 -6.29 -4.61
C PRO A 85 3.55 -4.81 -4.39
N GLY A 86 4.08 -4.19 -3.33
CA GLY A 86 3.83 -2.79 -3.02
C GLY A 86 4.39 -1.86 -4.08
N THR A 87 5.63 -2.03 -4.55
CA THR A 87 6.16 -1.18 -5.63
C THR A 87 5.46 -1.45 -6.97
N ALA A 88 5.15 -2.71 -7.28
CA ALA A 88 4.39 -3.07 -8.48
C ALA A 88 3.00 -2.39 -8.51
N ALA A 89 2.30 -2.34 -7.37
CA ALA A 89 0.98 -1.70 -7.22
C ALA A 89 0.96 -0.19 -7.53
N LEU A 90 2.12 0.49 -7.47
CA LEU A 90 2.23 1.95 -7.65
C LEU A 90 2.50 2.37 -9.09
N THR A 91 2.64 1.40 -10.01
CA THR A 91 2.84 1.68 -11.43
C THR A 91 1.77 2.64 -11.96
N GLY A 92 2.21 3.74 -12.58
CA GLY A 92 1.33 4.76 -13.14
C GLY A 92 0.65 5.69 -12.12
N LEU A 93 1.04 5.69 -10.83
CA LEU A 93 0.45 6.54 -9.79
C LEU A 93 1.32 7.75 -9.40
N ASN A 94 2.39 8.00 -10.14
CA ASN A 94 3.22 9.20 -9.98
C ASN A 94 2.52 10.47 -10.49
N LEU A 95 3.09 11.66 -10.19
CA LEU A 95 2.49 12.93 -10.58
C LEU A 95 2.23 13.05 -12.08
N GLN A 96 3.20 12.63 -12.90
CA GLN A 96 3.15 12.82 -14.34
C GLN A 96 1.99 12.03 -14.95
N ALA A 97 1.87 10.74 -14.58
CA ALA A 97 0.78 9.87 -15.03
C ALA A 97 -0.59 10.37 -14.53
N ARG A 98 -0.69 10.77 -13.25
CA ARG A 98 -1.93 11.30 -12.66
C ARG A 98 -2.39 12.60 -13.35
N LYS A 99 -1.46 13.52 -13.63
CA LYS A 99 -1.76 14.79 -14.33
C LYS A 99 -2.32 14.59 -15.73
N ILE A 100 -1.81 13.62 -16.49
CA ILE A 100 -2.33 13.27 -17.82
C ILE A 100 -3.81 12.83 -17.71
N ALA A 101 -4.17 12.14 -16.63
CA ALA A 101 -5.54 11.74 -16.33
C ALA A 101 -6.40 12.84 -15.67
N GLY A 102 -5.96 14.10 -15.66
CA GLY A 102 -6.71 15.23 -15.08
C GLY A 102 -6.69 15.31 -13.55
N ASN A 103 -5.88 14.49 -12.88
CA ASN A 103 -5.82 14.46 -11.42
C ASN A 103 -4.68 15.31 -10.87
N THR A 104 -4.88 15.90 -9.69
CA THR A 104 -3.90 16.78 -9.03
C THR A 104 -3.10 16.10 -7.91
N ASN A 105 -3.60 15.01 -7.34
CA ASN A 105 -2.93 14.23 -6.31
C ASN A 105 -2.17 13.02 -6.86
N ARG A 106 -1.32 12.42 -6.03
CA ARG A 106 -0.39 11.34 -6.44
C ARG A 106 0.08 10.49 -5.27
N VAL A 107 0.79 9.42 -5.60
CA VAL A 107 1.75 8.83 -4.67
C VAL A 107 2.97 9.76 -4.58
N VAL A 108 3.20 10.36 -3.40
CA VAL A 108 4.26 11.34 -3.18
C VAL A 108 5.58 10.71 -2.73
N GLY A 109 5.54 9.48 -2.21
CA GLY A 109 6.73 8.77 -1.76
C GLY A 109 6.44 7.34 -1.33
N VAL A 110 7.50 6.53 -1.28
CA VAL A 110 7.48 5.15 -0.80
C VAL A 110 8.53 5.01 0.30
N VAL A 111 8.12 4.48 1.44
CA VAL A 111 9.02 4.12 2.55
C VAL A 111 9.14 2.60 2.57
N ILE A 112 10.37 2.10 2.48
CA ILE A 112 10.66 0.66 2.50
C ILE A 112 11.38 0.34 3.81
N ILE A 113 10.75 -0.50 4.64
CA ILE A 113 11.30 -0.95 5.93
C ILE A 113 11.77 -2.38 5.76
N SER A 114 13.08 -2.63 5.92
CA SER A 114 13.67 -3.97 5.88
C SER A 114 13.25 -4.80 4.64
N GLY A 115 13.02 -4.12 3.51
CA GLY A 115 12.50 -4.69 2.27
C GLY A 115 13.48 -4.57 1.11
N PHE A 116 13.08 -5.12 -0.02
CA PHE A 116 13.85 -5.11 -1.26
C PHE A 116 13.69 -3.77 -1.99
N ILE A 117 14.81 -3.19 -2.42
CA ILE A 117 14.86 -2.11 -3.40
C ILE A 117 15.19 -2.77 -4.73
N LEU A 118 14.20 -2.90 -5.61
CA LEU A 118 14.36 -3.52 -6.92
C LEU A 118 14.80 -2.48 -7.95
N PRO A 119 15.71 -2.82 -8.87
CA PRO A 119 16.03 -1.95 -9.99
C PRO A 119 14.78 -1.77 -10.89
N PRO A 120 14.69 -0.62 -11.59
CA PRO A 120 13.61 -0.34 -12.54
C PRO A 120 13.61 -1.28 -13.74
#